data_AF-A0A975BEM2-F1
#
_entry.id   AF-A0A975BEM2-F1
#
_cell.length_a   1.000
_cell.length_b   1.000
_cell.length_c   1.000
_cell.angle_alpha   90.00
_cell.angle_beta   90.00
_cell.angle_gamma   90.00
#
_symmetry.space_group_name_H-M   'P 1'
#
loop_
_entity.id
_entity.type
_entity.pdbx_description
1 polymer ?
#
loop_
_entity_poly.entity_id
_entity_poly.type
_entity_poly.pdbx_seq_one_letter_code
_entity_poly.pdbx_strand_id
1 'polypeptide(L)' 'MMIKEIKQMDIIKRIQLMEALWDSLLYDETDFQAPEWHKNILSERKRKIDEGKAEFVSIKELKASKSI' A
#
# COMPACT_ATOMS: atom_id res chain seq x y z
N MET A 1 15.09 12.98 -7.66
CA MET A 1 14.56 14.21 -7.03
C MET A 1 14.86 14.16 -5.54
N MET A 2 15.37 15.25 -4.96
CA MET A 2 15.71 15.28 -3.53
C MET A 2 14.48 15.57 -2.68
N ILE A 3 14.42 15.01 -1.47
CA ILE A 3 13.32 15.26 -0.51
C ILE A 3 13.13 16.77 -0.25
N LYS A 4 14.21 17.55 -0.30
CA LYS A 4 14.18 19.01 -0.17
C LYS A 4 13.33 19.68 -1.25
N GLU A 5 13.39 19.19 -2.50
CA GLU A 5 12.64 19.73 -3.64
C GLU A 5 11.16 19.38 -3.51
N ILE A 6 10.82 18.15 -3.08
CA ILE A 6 9.44 17.73 -2.79
C ILE A 6 8.82 18.64 -1.73
N LYS A 7 9.55 18.96 -0.66
CA LYS A 7 9.05 19.79 0.44
C LYS A 7 8.73 21.23 0.03
N GLN A 8 9.32 21.72 -1.06
CA GLN A 8 9.05 23.07 -1.59
C GLN A 8 7.85 23.11 -2.52
N MET A 9 7.31 21.95 -2.94
CA MET A 9 6.14 21.88 -3.79
C MET A 9 4.84 22.14 -3.02
N ASP A 10 3.90 22.79 -3.69
CA ASP A 10 2.51 22.84 -3.24
C ASP A 10 1.94 21.42 -3.04
N ILE A 11 0.98 21.29 -2.12
CA ILE A 11 0.39 19.98 -1.79
C ILE A 11 -0.24 19.29 -3.01
N ILE A 12 -0.87 20.04 -3.92
CA ILE A 12 -1.48 19.47 -5.12
C ILE A 12 -0.40 18.87 -6.03
N LYS A 13 0.71 19.58 -6.22
CA LYS A 13 1.85 19.10 -7.01
C LYS A 13 2.51 17.86 -6.40
N ARG A 14 2.57 17.78 -5.06
CA ARG A 14 3.08 16.59 -4.38
C ARG A 14 2.17 15.37 -4.61
N ILE A 15 0.87 15.55 -4.56
CA ILE A 15 -0.11 14.48 -4.82
C ILE A 15 0.00 14.02 -6.27
N GLN A 16 0.01 14.94 -7.23
CA GLN A 16 0.16 14.60 -8.66
C GLN A 16 1.47 13.87 -8.94
N LEU A 17 2.57 14.28 -8.29
CA LEU A 17 3.84 13.57 -8.40
C LEU A 17 3.75 12.16 -7.80
N MET A 18 3.07 11.99 -6.68
CA MET A 18 2.87 10.67 -6.07
C MET A 18 2.08 9.75 -7.01
N GLU A 19 1.03 10.26 -7.67
CA GLU A 19 0.24 9.51 -8.65
C GLU A 19 1.08 9.14 -9.87
N ALA A 20 1.81 10.09 -10.47
CA ALA A 20 2.66 9.82 -11.62
C ALA A 20 3.78 8.82 -11.31
N LEU A 21 4.37 8.89 -10.11
CA LEU A 21 5.35 7.89 -9.65
C LEU A 21 4.69 6.52 -9.48
N TRP A 22 3.49 6.46 -8.90
CA TRP A 22 2.76 5.21 -8.74
C TRP A 22 2.42 4.56 -10.08
N ASP A 23 1.95 5.34 -11.04
CA ASP A 23 1.67 4.88 -12.40
C ASP A 23 2.93 4.34 -13.09
N SER A 24 4.08 5.02 -12.94
CA SER A 24 5.34 4.50 -13.51
C SER A 24 5.74 3.14 -12.94
N LEU A 25 5.49 2.89 -11.66
CA LEU A 25 5.82 1.62 -11.00
C LEU A 25 4.86 0.47 -11.37
N LEU A 26 3.63 0.79 -11.80
CA LEU A 26 2.65 -0.22 -12.21
C LEU A 26 2.90 -0.76 -13.62
N TYR A 27 3.41 0.08 -14.51
CA TYR A 27 3.53 -0.21 -15.94
C TYR A 27 4.97 -0.39 -16.42
N ASP A 28 5.98 0.00 -15.63
CA ASP A 28 7.35 -0.44 -15.91
C ASP A 28 7.46 -1.93 -15.58
N GLU A 29 7.92 -2.70 -16.58
CA GLU A 29 8.42 -4.07 -16.43
C GLU A 29 9.73 -4.06 -15.63
N THR A 30 9.66 -3.55 -14.40
CA THR A 30 10.70 -3.82 -13.43
C THR A 30 10.64 -5.31 -13.13
N ASP A 31 11.77 -6.00 -13.28
CA ASP A 31 11.95 -7.41 -12.95
C ASP A 31 11.95 -7.62 -11.41
N PHE A 32 11.03 -6.93 -10.74
CA PHE A 32 10.85 -6.93 -9.31
C PHE A 32 10.08 -8.19 -8.93
N GLN A 33 10.83 -9.24 -8.63
CA GLN A 33 10.27 -10.45 -8.04
C GLN A 33 9.87 -10.15 -6.59
N ALA A 34 8.57 -10.27 -6.29
CA ALA A 34 8.10 -10.15 -4.92
C ALA A 34 8.84 -11.15 -4.02
N PRO A 35 9.26 -10.77 -2.79
CA PRO A 35 9.94 -11.69 -1.90
C PRO A 35 9.09 -12.94 -1.59
N GLU A 36 9.72 -14.11 -1.47
CA GLU A 36 9.00 -15.37 -1.21
C GLU A 36 8.16 -15.33 0.07
N TRP A 37 8.61 -14.61 1.09
CA TRP A 37 7.85 -14.44 2.33
C TRP A 37 6.49 -13.75 2.10
N HIS A 38 6.39 -12.87 1.09
CA HIS A 38 5.14 -12.16 0.78
C HIS A 38 4.06 -13.15 0.31
N LYS A 39 4.43 -14.09 -0.55
CA LYS A 39 3.55 -15.17 -1.02
C LYS A 39 3.07 -16.05 0.15
N ASN A 40 3.96 -16.37 1.08
CA ASN A 40 3.62 -17.17 2.26
C ASN A 40 2.59 -16.47 3.15
N ILE A 41 2.76 -15.17 3.39
CA ILE A 41 1.80 -14.37 4.16
C ILE A 41 0.44 -14.30 3.47
N LEU A 42 0.41 -14.07 2.15
CA LEU A 42 -0.85 -14.03 1.39
C LEU A 42 -1.57 -15.38 1.40
N SER A 43 -0.82 -16.49 1.26
CA SER A 43 -1.36 -17.85 1.30
C SER A 43 -1.98 -18.15 2.66
N GLU A 44 -1.30 -17.81 3.74
CA GLU A 44 -1.81 -18.00 5.10
C GLU A 44 -3.06 -17.14 5.37
N ARG A 45 -3.06 -15.87 4.93
CA ARG A 45 -4.24 -15.01 5.04
C ARG A 45 -5.42 -15.58 4.28
N LYS A 46 -5.20 -16.03 3.03
CA LYS A 46 -6.25 -16.66 2.22
C LYS A 46 -6.80 -17.92 2.89
N ARG A 47 -5.93 -18.79 3.41
CA ARG A 47 -6.34 -19.99 4.16
C ARG A 47 -7.24 -19.64 5.34
N LYS A 48 -6.91 -18.62 6.13
CA LYS A 48 -7.75 -18.18 7.26
C LYS A 48 -9.13 -17.70 6.81
N ILE A 49 -9.21 -17.02 5.67
CA ILE A 49 -10.49 -16.57 5.09
C ILE A 49 -11.33 -17.78 4.68
N ASP A 50 -10.73 -18.71 3.93
CA ASP A 50 -11.41 -19.90 3.42
C ASP A 50 -11.87 -20.83 4.58
N GLU A 51 -11.13 -20.87 5.69
CA GLU A 51 -11.49 -21.60 6.92
C GLU A 51 -12.49 -20.84 7.84
N GLY A 52 -12.89 -19.62 7.49
CA GLY A 52 -13.77 -18.79 8.34
C GLY A 52 -13.12 -18.31 9.65
N LYS A 53 -11.79 -18.37 9.75
CA LYS A 53 -10.98 -17.96 10.92
C LYS A 53 -10.36 -16.58 10.77
N ALA A 54 -10.60 -15.91 9.65
CA ALA A 54 -10.11 -14.55 9.44
C ALA A 54 -10.95 -13.57 10.25
N GLU A 55 -10.27 -12.71 11.01
CA GLU A 55 -10.88 -11.57 11.69
C GLU A 55 -10.85 -10.37 10.74
N PHE A 56 -11.99 -9.68 10.65
CA PHE A 56 -12.14 -8.47 9.86
C PHE A 56 -12.61 -7.34 10.75
N VAL A 57 -12.16 -6.13 10.42
CA VAL A 57 -12.68 -4.91 11.02
C VAL A 57 -13.35 -4.09 9.95
N SER A 58 -14.50 -3.51 10.28
CA SER A 58 -15.13 -2.51 9.42
C SER A 58 -14.28 -1.24 9.36
N ILE A 59 -14.44 -0.47 8.29
CA ILE A 59 -13.79 0.84 8.16
C ILE A 59 -14.18 1.77 9.33
N LYS A 60 -15.41 1.64 9.84
CA LYS A 60 -15.90 2.42 10.98
C LYS A 60 -15.13 2.06 12.26
N GLU A 61 -14.97 0.77 12.55
CA GLU A 61 -14.19 0.29 13.70
C GLU A 61 -12.72 0.68 13.58
N LEU A 62 -12.12 0.55 12.39
CA LEU A 62 -10.75 0.97 12.13
C LEU A 62 -10.55 2.47 12.43
N LYS A 63 -11.46 3.33 11.95
CA LYS A 63 -11.43 4.77 12.25
C LYS A 63 -11.56 5.07 13.74
N ALA A 64 -12.40 4.32 14.46
CA ALA A 64 -12.57 4.50 15.91
C ALA A 64 -11.37 4.00 16.72
N SER A 65 -10.67 2.97 16.26
CA SER A 65 -9.47 2.41 16.92
C SER A 65 -8.23 3.31 16.80
N LYS A 66 -8.21 4.17 15.77
CA LYS A 66 -7.16 5.17 15.56
C LYS A 66 -7.69 6.52 16.03
N SER A 67 -7.56 6.81 17.33
CA SER A 67 -7.44 8.20 17.78
C SER A 67 -6.15 8.76 17.15
N ILE A 68 -6.29 9.34 15.96
CA ILE A 68 -5.37 10.35 15.40
C ILE A 68 -6.06 11.69 15.59
#